data_AF-A0A182EHE3-F1
#
_entry.id   AF-A0A182EHE3-F1
#
_cell.length_a   1.000
_cell.length_b   1.000
_cell.length_c   1.000
_cell.angle_alpha   90.00
_cell.angle_beta   90.00
_cell.angle_gamma   90.00
#
_symmetry.space_group_name_H-M   'P 1'
#
loop_
_entity.id
_entity.type
_entity.pdbx_description
1 polymer ?
#
loop_
_entity_poly.entity_id
_entity_poly.type
_entity_poly.pdbx_seq_one_letter_code
_entity_poly.pdbx_strand_id
1 'polypeptide(L)'
;MLLQAYDFVELNKKYNCRLQIGGSDQWGNIVNGIELGKKLNLPELFGLTTPLLLNSQGVKMGKTKSGAVWLDDNMLKPYDYWQYFRNVDDQDIGRFLRLLTDIPIDEIKKLESLKGKEINEAKKVLATEAVKICHGEKEAELAQYASVSAFENGNSSLLSEYTITKEQVANGISLVDLLNNTSLEPSKGAAKRLIQGNGCKINDHTINDINYMINSENFKKLFGI
;
A
#
# COMPACT_ATOMS: atom_id res chain seq x y z
N MET A 1 -21.21 15.06 18.96
CA MET A 1 -21.96 14.07 19.74
C MET A 1 -23.47 14.17 19.48
N LEU A 2 -24.13 15.31 19.76
CA LEU A 2 -25.59 15.48 19.55
C LEU A 2 -26.04 15.27 18.10
N LEU A 3 -25.32 15.84 17.13
CA LEU A 3 -25.69 15.74 15.71
C LEU A 3 -25.66 14.29 15.20
N GLN A 4 -24.61 13.52 15.49
CA GLN A 4 -24.52 12.11 15.09
C GLN A 4 -25.64 11.24 15.71
N ALA A 5 -26.01 11.52 16.97
CA ALA A 5 -27.15 10.84 17.59
C ALA A 5 -28.46 11.16 16.85
N TYR A 6 -28.64 12.43 16.46
CA TYR A 6 -29.78 12.89 15.69
C TYR A 6 -29.82 12.29 14.28
N ASP A 7 -28.66 12.10 13.63
CA ASP A 7 -28.58 11.42 12.33
C ASP A 7 -29.17 10.00 12.39
N PHE A 8 -28.86 9.23 13.44
CA PHE A 8 -29.41 7.86 13.59
C PHE A 8 -30.94 7.88 13.76
N VAL A 9 -31.47 8.82 14.55
CA VAL A 9 -32.90 9.04 14.73
C VAL A 9 -33.59 9.39 13.41
N GLU A 10 -33.02 10.32 12.64
CA GLU A 10 -33.60 10.74 11.38
C GLU A 10 -33.52 9.65 10.31
N LEU A 11 -32.43 8.88 10.26
CA LEU A 11 -32.31 7.72 9.39
C LEU A 11 -33.31 6.61 9.76
N ASN A 12 -33.59 6.42 11.05
CA ASN A 12 -34.64 5.49 11.47
C ASN A 12 -36.02 5.97 11.01
N LYS A 13 -36.39 7.24 11.26
CA LYS A 13 -37.69 7.78 10.84
C LYS A 13 -37.91 7.74 9.33
N LYS A 14 -36.86 8.04 8.54
CA LYS A 14 -36.97 8.14 7.08
C LYS A 14 -36.86 6.79 6.37
N TYR A 15 -36.01 5.89 6.88
CA TYR A 15 -35.61 4.68 6.15
C TYR A 15 -35.74 3.40 6.98
N ASN A 16 -36.28 3.48 8.20
CA ASN A 16 -36.32 2.37 9.15
C ASN A 16 -34.92 1.78 9.40
N CYS A 17 -33.88 2.61 9.38
CA CYS A 17 -32.53 2.20 9.74
C CYS A 17 -32.50 1.76 11.22
N ARG A 18 -32.05 0.53 11.48
CA ARG A 18 -32.01 -0.05 12.84
C ARG A 18 -30.61 -0.45 13.32
N LEU A 19 -29.60 -0.35 12.47
CA LEU A 19 -28.22 -0.72 12.81
C LEU A 19 -27.28 0.40 12.35
N GLN A 20 -26.45 0.88 13.27
CA GLN A 20 -25.31 1.74 12.93
C GLN A 20 -24.02 0.94 13.13
N ILE A 21 -23.16 0.98 12.12
CA ILE A 21 -21.83 0.37 12.14
C ILE A 21 -20.74 1.43 12.13
N GLY A 22 -19.60 1.16 12.76
CA GLY A 22 -18.45 2.06 12.75
C GLY A 22 -17.20 1.46 13.37
N GLY A 23 -16.09 2.21 13.34
CA GLY A 23 -14.87 1.81 14.06
C GLY A 23 -15.08 1.78 15.57
N SER A 24 -14.23 1.04 16.29
CA SER A 24 -14.32 0.90 17.76
C SER A 24 -14.25 2.24 18.50
N ASP A 25 -13.62 3.25 17.90
CA ASP A 25 -13.56 4.63 18.39
C ASP A 25 -14.90 5.38 18.31
N GLN A 26 -15.87 4.89 17.53
CA GLN A 26 -17.21 5.49 17.38
C GLN A 26 -18.25 4.95 18.36
N TRP A 27 -17.90 4.00 19.23
CA TRP A 27 -18.82 3.33 20.14
C TRP A 27 -19.69 4.31 20.95
N GLY A 28 -19.08 5.30 21.60
CA GLY A 28 -19.79 6.27 22.42
C GLY A 28 -20.83 7.07 21.62
N ASN A 29 -20.50 7.48 20.40
CA ASN A 29 -21.43 8.24 19.56
C ASN A 29 -22.60 7.37 19.07
N ILE A 30 -22.34 6.09 18.74
CA ILE A 30 -23.39 5.14 18.34
C ILE A 30 -24.37 4.91 19.51
N VAL A 31 -23.86 4.68 20.72
CA VAL A 31 -24.68 4.49 21.93
C VAL A 31 -25.56 5.72 22.19
N ASN A 32 -25.03 6.93 22.02
CA ASN A 32 -25.83 8.15 22.15
C ASN A 32 -27.01 8.21 21.16
N GLY A 33 -26.84 7.71 19.94
CA GLY A 33 -27.92 7.60 18.96
C GLY A 33 -29.00 6.59 19.40
N ILE A 34 -28.59 5.45 19.93
CA ILE A 34 -29.51 4.42 20.48
C ILE A 34 -30.31 5.00 21.65
N GLU A 35 -29.63 5.67 22.59
CA GLU A 35 -30.28 6.30 23.74
C GLU A 35 -31.26 7.40 23.34
N LEU A 36 -30.90 8.23 22.36
CA LEU A 36 -31.79 9.28 21.85
C LEU A 36 -33.02 8.67 21.16
N GLY A 37 -32.82 7.64 20.33
CA GLY A 37 -33.93 6.91 19.70
C GLY A 37 -34.89 6.33 20.73
N LYS A 38 -34.36 5.75 21.81
CA LYS A 38 -35.17 5.26 22.94
C LYS A 38 -35.97 6.38 23.62
N LYS A 39 -35.35 7.53 23.88
CA LYS A 39 -36.04 8.71 24.47
C LYS A 39 -37.16 9.25 23.58
N LEU A 40 -37.05 9.06 22.27
CA LEU A 40 -38.04 9.49 21.28
C LEU A 40 -39.06 8.39 20.92
N ASN A 41 -39.08 7.27 21.66
CA ASN A 41 -39.97 6.13 21.44
C ASN A 41 -39.86 5.51 20.04
N LEU A 42 -38.65 5.49 19.48
CA LEU A 42 -38.36 4.76 18.24
C LEU A 42 -38.29 3.24 18.50
N PRO A 43 -38.40 2.41 17.44
CA PRO A 43 -38.07 0.99 17.53
C PRO A 43 -36.66 0.76 18.06
N GLU A 44 -36.41 -0.45 18.59
CA GLU A 44 -35.09 -0.82 19.11
C GLU A 44 -34.00 -0.68 18.03
N LEU A 45 -32.96 0.09 18.37
CA LEU A 45 -31.81 0.40 17.54
C LEU A 45 -30.58 -0.33 18.07
N PHE A 46 -29.70 -0.74 17.14
CA PHE A 46 -28.51 -1.52 17.42
C PHE A 46 -27.24 -0.78 16.96
N GLY A 47 -26.15 -1.09 17.64
CA GLY A 47 -24.81 -0.62 17.29
C GLY A 47 -23.88 -1.81 17.15
N LEU A 48 -23.04 -1.80 16.12
CA LEU A 48 -21.97 -2.76 15.95
C LEU A 48 -20.68 -2.01 15.64
N THR A 49 -19.60 -2.34 16.34
CA THR A 49 -18.30 -1.76 16.04
C THR A 49 -17.34 -2.81 15.50
N THR A 50 -16.49 -2.37 14.58
CA THR A 50 -15.37 -3.16 14.08
C THR A 50 -14.08 -2.75 14.78
N PRO A 51 -13.15 -3.68 15.03
CA PRO A 51 -11.85 -3.32 15.57
C PRO A 51 -11.13 -2.37 14.61
N LEU A 52 -10.30 -1.49 15.16
CA LEU A 52 -9.40 -0.68 14.34
C LEU A 52 -8.46 -1.60 13.57
N LEU A 53 -8.26 -1.29 12.28
CA LEU A 53 -7.32 -2.03 11.46
C LEU A 53 -5.89 -1.63 11.82
N LEU A 54 -5.25 -2.44 12.65
CA LEU A 54 -3.84 -2.34 13.01
C LEU A 54 -3.02 -3.34 12.20
N ASN A 55 -1.73 -3.10 11.97
CA ASN A 55 -0.78 -4.14 11.56
C ASN A 55 -0.35 -5.00 12.77
N SER A 56 0.41 -6.06 12.52
CA SER A 56 0.99 -6.96 13.54
C SER A 56 1.87 -6.23 14.59
N GLN A 57 2.36 -5.03 14.26
CA GLN A 57 3.13 -4.17 15.17
C GLN A 57 2.24 -3.19 15.97
N GLY A 58 0.91 -3.25 15.82
CA GLY A 58 -0.03 -2.37 16.51
C GLY A 58 -0.17 -0.97 15.91
N VAL A 59 0.45 -0.70 14.75
CA VAL A 59 0.36 0.57 14.03
C VAL A 59 -0.93 0.61 13.21
N LYS A 60 -1.67 1.72 13.27
CA LYS A 60 -2.87 1.91 12.42
C LYS A 60 -2.50 1.82 10.93
N MET A 61 -3.19 0.94 10.22
CA MET A 61 -3.13 0.86 8.75
C MET A 61 -3.52 2.21 8.14
N GLY A 62 -2.96 2.50 6.96
CA GLY A 62 -3.20 3.75 6.24
C GLY A 62 -2.36 4.94 6.70
N LYS A 63 -1.49 4.81 7.71
CA LYS A 63 -0.48 5.83 8.04
C LYS A 63 0.91 5.37 7.60
N THR A 64 1.37 5.88 6.47
CA THR A 64 2.75 5.70 6.01
C THR A 64 3.63 6.85 6.50
N LYS A 65 4.96 6.70 6.36
CA LYS A 65 5.90 7.84 6.57
C LYS A 65 5.59 9.03 5.65
N SER A 66 4.96 8.77 4.50
CA SER A 66 4.61 9.75 3.47
C SER A 66 3.19 10.31 3.63
N GLY A 67 2.42 9.89 4.63
CA GLY A 67 1.05 10.33 4.87
C GLY A 67 0.00 9.23 4.74
N ALA A 68 -1.23 9.62 4.41
CA ALA A 68 -2.35 8.70 4.30
C ALA A 68 -2.28 7.83 3.03
N VAL A 69 -2.86 6.63 3.08
CA VAL A 69 -3.10 5.80 1.89
C VAL A 69 -4.46 6.21 1.31
N TRP A 70 -4.43 7.01 0.25
CA TRP A 70 -5.62 7.57 -0.37
C TRP A 70 -6.28 6.60 -1.36
N LEU A 71 -7.61 6.69 -1.50
CA LEU A 71 -8.38 5.97 -2.51
C LEU A 71 -8.49 6.74 -3.83
N ASP A 72 -8.25 8.06 -3.80
CA ASP A 72 -8.30 8.92 -4.99
C ASP A 72 -7.00 8.77 -5.79
N ASP A 73 -7.11 8.47 -7.08
CA ASP A 73 -5.99 8.20 -7.98
C ASP A 73 -5.14 9.43 -8.32
N ASN A 74 -5.64 10.64 -8.02
CA ASN A 74 -4.88 11.88 -8.11
C ASN A 74 -4.01 12.10 -6.87
N MET A 75 -4.38 11.49 -5.74
CA MET A 75 -3.66 11.60 -4.47
C MET A 75 -2.69 10.45 -4.24
N LEU A 76 -3.07 9.23 -4.64
CA LEU A 76 -2.21 8.06 -4.59
C LEU A 76 -2.49 7.20 -5.83
N LYS A 77 -1.47 7.02 -6.67
CA LYS A 77 -1.64 6.28 -7.93
C LYS A 77 -1.96 4.81 -7.64
N PRO A 78 -2.77 4.13 -8.48
CA PRO A 78 -3.12 2.73 -8.29
C PRO A 78 -1.91 1.81 -8.12
N TYR A 79 -0.82 2.09 -8.83
CA TYR A 79 0.45 1.37 -8.66
C TYR A 79 1.03 1.53 -7.24
N ASP A 80 1.06 2.74 -6.69
CA ASP A 80 1.58 2.99 -5.34
C ASP A 80 0.65 2.39 -4.27
N TYR A 81 -0.66 2.42 -4.52
CA TYR A 81 -1.66 1.73 -3.69
C TYR A 81 -1.44 0.21 -3.69
N TRP A 82 -1.23 -0.38 -4.87
CA TRP A 82 -0.87 -1.79 -5.01
C TRP A 82 0.41 -2.11 -4.22
N GLN A 83 1.45 -1.29 -4.38
CA GLN A 83 2.73 -1.47 -3.71
C GLN A 83 2.62 -1.35 -2.20
N TYR A 84 1.72 -0.51 -1.68
CA TYR A 84 1.44 -0.45 -0.25
C TYR A 84 0.96 -1.80 0.29
N PHE A 85 -0.05 -2.41 -0.34
CA PHE A 85 -0.57 -3.72 0.07
C PHE A 85 0.42 -4.85 -0.19
N ARG A 86 1.19 -4.78 -1.27
CA ARG A 86 2.23 -5.76 -1.59
C ARG A 86 3.32 -5.84 -0.53
N ASN A 87 3.57 -4.74 0.17
CA ASN A 87 4.63 -4.61 1.18
C ASN A 87 4.14 -4.81 2.62
N VAL A 88 2.88 -5.23 2.80
CA VAL A 88 2.38 -5.65 4.12
C VAL A 88 3.17 -6.85 4.65
N ASP A 89 3.35 -6.90 5.96
CA ASP A 89 4.00 -8.00 6.67
C ASP A 89 3.28 -9.34 6.43
N ASP A 90 4.07 -10.41 6.28
CA ASP A 90 3.59 -11.78 6.03
C ASP A 90 2.50 -12.21 7.02
N GLN A 91 2.64 -11.80 8.28
CA GLN A 91 1.72 -12.13 9.38
C GLN A 91 0.33 -11.51 9.23
N ASP A 92 0.22 -10.44 8.45
CA ASP A 92 -1.02 -9.68 8.28
C ASP A 92 -1.79 -10.07 7.02
N ILE A 93 -1.16 -10.76 6.07
CA ILE A 93 -1.73 -11.09 4.75
C ILE A 93 -3.06 -11.84 4.88
N GLY A 94 -3.10 -12.94 5.64
CA GLY A 94 -4.32 -13.72 5.81
C GLY A 94 -5.47 -12.91 6.41
N ARG A 95 -5.17 -12.13 7.46
CA ARG A 95 -6.15 -11.25 8.10
C ARG A 95 -6.65 -10.17 7.15
N PHE A 96 -5.78 -9.58 6.34
CA PHE A 96 -6.18 -8.53 5.40
C PHE A 96 -6.95 -9.07 4.21
N LEU A 97 -6.61 -10.26 3.69
CA LEU A 97 -7.43 -10.94 2.70
C LEU A 97 -8.88 -11.09 3.19
N ARG A 98 -9.07 -11.48 4.46
CA ARG A 98 -10.42 -11.67 5.04
C ARG A 98 -11.19 -10.37 5.27
N LEU A 99 -10.49 -9.26 5.51
CA LEU A 99 -11.12 -8.00 5.90
C LEU A 99 -11.31 -7.03 4.72
N LEU A 100 -10.50 -7.16 3.66
CA LEU A 100 -10.37 -6.15 2.61
C LEU A 100 -10.58 -6.71 1.19
N THR A 101 -11.03 -7.95 1.06
CA THR A 101 -11.30 -8.56 -0.25
C THR A 101 -12.61 -9.32 -0.22
N ASP A 102 -13.20 -9.53 -1.40
CA ASP A 102 -14.38 -10.38 -1.60
C ASP A 102 -14.02 -11.85 -1.92
N ILE A 103 -12.75 -12.24 -1.71
CA ILE A 103 -12.28 -13.60 -1.97
C ILE A 103 -13.02 -14.60 -1.06
N PRO A 104 -13.52 -15.74 -1.59
CA PRO A 104 -14.10 -16.80 -0.78
C PRO A 104 -13.15 -17.30 0.32
N ILE A 105 -13.68 -17.51 1.53
CA ILE A 105 -12.90 -17.93 2.70
C ILE A 105 -12.04 -19.18 2.45
N ASP A 106 -12.52 -20.13 1.64
CA ASP A 106 -11.76 -21.36 1.35
C ASP A 106 -10.57 -21.11 0.42
N GLU A 107 -10.64 -20.11 -0.46
CA GLU A 107 -9.49 -19.66 -1.24
C GLU A 107 -8.49 -18.91 -0.37
N ILE A 108 -8.98 -18.06 0.53
CA ILE A 108 -8.11 -17.38 1.51
C ILE A 108 -7.33 -18.40 2.34
N LYS A 109 -7.97 -19.48 2.82
CA LYS A 109 -7.27 -20.55 3.56
C LYS A 109 -6.13 -21.18 2.75
N LYS A 110 -6.28 -21.33 1.44
CA LYS A 110 -5.21 -21.84 0.55
C LYS A 110 -4.06 -20.85 0.49
N LEU A 111 -4.36 -19.55 0.30
CA LEU A 111 -3.36 -18.49 0.27
C LEU A 111 -2.61 -18.35 1.61
N GLU A 112 -3.31 -18.49 2.74
CA GLU A 112 -2.72 -18.48 4.09
C GLU A 112 -1.78 -19.66 4.35
N SER A 113 -1.94 -20.76 3.61
CA SER A 113 -1.08 -21.95 3.76
C SER A 113 0.28 -21.79 3.09
N LEU A 114 0.44 -20.81 2.19
CA LEU A 114 1.67 -20.53 1.47
C LEU A 114 2.76 -20.00 2.41
N LYS A 115 3.99 -20.49 2.25
CA LYS A 115 5.13 -20.15 3.11
C LYS A 115 6.41 -19.90 2.32
N GLY A 116 7.39 -19.29 2.99
CA GLY A 116 8.69 -19.02 2.37
C GLY A 116 8.53 -18.12 1.14
N LYS A 117 9.03 -18.55 -0.01
CA LYS A 117 8.92 -17.75 -1.25
C LYS A 117 7.50 -17.70 -1.82
N GLU A 118 6.67 -18.69 -1.53
CA GLU A 118 5.32 -18.82 -2.10
C GLU A 118 4.34 -17.79 -1.54
N ILE A 119 4.61 -17.23 -0.35
CA ILE A 119 3.77 -16.19 0.25
C ILE A 119 3.68 -14.94 -0.62
N ASN A 120 4.65 -14.72 -1.52
CA ASN A 120 4.61 -13.62 -2.46
C ASN A 120 3.38 -13.67 -3.38
N GLU A 121 2.85 -14.86 -3.67
CA GLU A 121 1.61 -15.00 -4.44
C GLU A 121 0.41 -14.50 -3.63
N ALA A 122 0.31 -14.86 -2.34
CA ALA A 122 -0.73 -14.31 -1.47
C ALA A 122 -0.65 -12.78 -1.34
N LYS A 123 0.56 -12.22 -1.32
CA LYS A 123 0.77 -10.76 -1.30
C LYS A 123 0.33 -10.08 -2.61
N LYS A 124 0.66 -10.68 -3.76
CA LYS A 124 0.21 -10.20 -5.08
C LYS A 124 -1.31 -10.23 -5.17
N VAL A 125 -1.94 -11.31 -4.71
CA VAL A 125 -3.40 -11.44 -4.68
C VAL A 125 -4.03 -10.36 -3.81
N LEU A 126 -3.57 -10.18 -2.57
CA LEU A 126 -4.07 -9.13 -1.67
C LEU A 126 -3.98 -7.74 -2.32
N ALA A 127 -2.81 -7.41 -2.88
CA ALA A 127 -2.60 -6.10 -3.49
C ALA A 127 -3.49 -5.87 -4.72
N THR A 128 -3.66 -6.91 -5.54
CA THR A 128 -4.47 -6.83 -6.76
C THR A 128 -5.95 -6.68 -6.42
N GLU A 129 -6.48 -7.46 -5.47
CA GLU A 129 -7.87 -7.33 -5.03
C GLU A 129 -8.15 -6.00 -4.34
N ALA A 130 -7.20 -5.49 -3.53
CA ALA A 130 -7.35 -4.19 -2.90
C ALA A 130 -7.48 -3.05 -3.94
N VAL A 131 -6.65 -3.08 -5.00
CA VAL A 131 -6.78 -2.13 -6.12
C VAL A 131 -8.08 -2.36 -6.89
N LYS A 132 -8.46 -3.61 -7.15
CA LYS A 132 -9.66 -3.96 -7.92
C LYS A 132 -10.93 -3.37 -7.29
N ILE A 133 -11.05 -3.45 -5.97
CA ILE A 133 -12.20 -2.89 -5.24
C ILE A 133 -12.25 -1.36 -5.34
N CYS A 134 -11.10 -0.68 -5.33
CA CYS A 134 -11.05 0.79 -5.24
C CYS A 134 -10.97 1.49 -6.60
N HIS A 135 -10.26 0.89 -7.56
CA HIS A 135 -9.89 1.49 -8.85
C HIS A 135 -10.37 0.66 -10.05
N GLY A 136 -10.97 -0.51 -9.81
CA GLY A 136 -11.48 -1.40 -10.85
C GLY A 136 -10.44 -2.39 -11.38
N GLU A 137 -10.94 -3.37 -12.13
CA GLU A 137 -10.17 -4.54 -12.59
C GLU A 137 -9.01 -4.17 -13.53
N LYS A 138 -9.25 -3.26 -14.48
CA LYS A 138 -8.23 -2.82 -15.43
C LYS A 138 -7.02 -2.21 -14.74
N GLU A 139 -7.23 -1.34 -13.75
CA GLU A 139 -6.12 -0.70 -13.03
C GLU A 139 -5.39 -1.69 -12.12
N ALA A 140 -6.10 -2.68 -11.59
CA ALA A 140 -5.49 -3.77 -10.81
C ALA A 140 -4.55 -4.62 -11.68
N GLU A 141 -4.99 -5.00 -12.88
CA GLU A 141 -4.16 -5.74 -13.84
C GLU A 141 -2.94 -4.93 -14.27
N LEU A 142 -3.11 -3.64 -14.57
CA LEU A 142 -2.01 -2.75 -14.93
C LEU A 142 -1.00 -2.59 -13.78
N ALA A 143 -1.46 -2.39 -12.54
CA ALA A 143 -0.60 -2.26 -11.38
C ALA A 143 0.17 -3.56 -11.06
N GLN A 144 -0.50 -4.71 -11.18
CA GLN A 144 0.12 -6.02 -11.04
C GLN A 144 1.17 -6.25 -12.13
N TYR A 145 0.80 -6.00 -13.39
CA TYR A 145 1.70 -6.16 -14.54
C TYR A 145 2.93 -5.26 -14.43
N ALA A 146 2.74 -3.99 -14.05
CA ALA A 146 3.84 -3.04 -13.85
C ALA A 146 4.81 -3.54 -12.78
N SER A 147 4.28 -4.05 -11.66
CA SER A 147 5.09 -4.55 -10.54
C SER A 147 5.85 -5.83 -10.89
N VAL A 148 5.20 -6.77 -11.58
CA VAL A 148 5.84 -7.99 -12.09
C VAL A 148 6.87 -7.67 -13.17
N SER A 149 6.59 -6.72 -14.06
CA SER A 149 7.50 -6.34 -15.14
C SER A 149 8.74 -5.62 -14.61
N ALA A 150 8.57 -4.72 -13.64
CA ALA A 150 9.66 -3.97 -13.04
C ALA A 150 10.62 -4.84 -12.21
N PHE A 151 10.15 -5.92 -11.58
CA PHE A 151 10.95 -6.72 -10.65
C PHE A 151 11.23 -8.17 -11.09
N GLU A 152 10.33 -8.82 -11.82
CA GLU A 152 10.46 -10.23 -12.20
C GLU A 152 10.91 -10.39 -13.66
N ASN A 153 10.49 -9.51 -14.57
CA ASN A 153 10.83 -9.61 -16.00
C ASN A 153 11.90 -8.61 -16.47
N GLY A 154 12.41 -7.75 -15.59
CA GLY A 154 13.46 -6.77 -15.91
C GLY A 154 13.06 -5.75 -16.99
N ASN A 155 11.76 -5.57 -17.26
CA ASN A 155 11.28 -4.69 -18.30
C ASN A 155 10.99 -3.31 -17.69
N SER A 156 11.95 -2.40 -17.81
CA SER A 156 12.01 -1.09 -17.14
C SER A 156 11.15 0.01 -17.78
N SER A 157 10.36 -0.31 -18.81
CA SER A 157 9.60 0.67 -19.62
C SER A 157 8.49 1.41 -18.87
N LEU A 158 8.22 1.05 -17.61
CA LEU A 158 7.23 1.69 -16.74
C LEU A 158 7.87 2.38 -15.51
N LEU A 159 9.20 2.35 -15.39
CA LEU A 159 9.94 3.05 -14.34
C LEU A 159 10.26 4.47 -14.79
N SER A 160 10.45 5.39 -13.83
CA SER A 160 10.94 6.73 -14.13
C SER A 160 12.27 6.65 -14.87
N GLU A 161 12.28 7.03 -16.14
CA GLU A 161 13.48 7.01 -16.97
C GLU A 161 14.35 8.23 -16.66
N TYR A 162 15.65 8.00 -16.50
CA TYR A 162 16.64 9.07 -16.41
C TYR A 162 17.70 8.87 -17.49
N THR A 163 17.76 9.80 -18.43
CA THR A 163 18.68 9.75 -19.55
C THR A 163 20.07 10.19 -19.14
N ILE A 164 21.06 9.33 -19.37
CA ILE A 164 22.47 9.59 -19.10
C ILE A 164 23.24 9.52 -20.43
N THR A 165 24.15 10.45 -20.69
CA THR A 165 24.97 10.43 -21.91
C THR A 165 26.14 9.45 -21.80
N LYS A 166 26.60 8.92 -22.95
CA LYS A 166 27.79 8.03 -22.99
C LYS A 166 29.04 8.71 -22.41
N GLU A 167 29.17 10.02 -22.57
CA GLU A 167 30.28 10.80 -22.02
C GLU A 167 30.24 10.87 -20.49
N GLN A 168 29.05 11.08 -19.91
CA GLN A 168 28.88 11.04 -18.45
C GLN A 168 29.24 9.65 -17.88
N VAL A 169 28.82 8.58 -18.56
CA VAL A 169 29.16 7.20 -18.17
C VAL A 169 30.66 6.92 -18.31
N ALA A 170 31.32 7.43 -19.35
CA ALA A 170 32.76 7.26 -19.57
C ALA A 170 33.61 7.97 -18.50
N ASN A 171 33.15 9.15 -18.04
CA ASN A 171 33.81 9.91 -16.97
C ASN A 171 33.53 9.34 -15.57
N GLY A 172 32.57 8.41 -15.46
CA GLY A 172 32.08 7.84 -14.21
C GLY A 172 31.12 8.78 -13.48
N ILE A 173 30.01 8.23 -13.01
CA ILE A 173 28.98 8.99 -12.28
C ILE A 173 28.92 8.47 -10.86
N SER A 174 29.07 9.35 -9.88
CA SER A 174 28.87 9.00 -8.48
C SER A 174 27.44 8.50 -8.25
N LEU A 175 27.29 7.32 -7.63
CA LEU A 175 25.97 6.77 -7.28
C LEU A 175 25.19 7.71 -6.37
N VAL A 176 25.89 8.39 -5.44
CA VAL A 176 25.29 9.39 -4.55
C VAL A 176 24.71 10.57 -5.33
N ASP A 177 25.44 11.02 -6.36
CA ASP A 177 24.97 12.12 -7.21
C ASP A 177 23.83 11.68 -8.11
N LEU A 178 23.88 10.45 -8.63
CA LEU A 178 22.80 9.92 -9.45
C LEU A 178 21.49 9.79 -8.66
N LEU A 179 21.53 9.25 -7.43
CA LEU A 179 20.35 9.12 -6.56
C LEU A 179 19.70 10.49 -6.23
N ASN A 180 20.52 11.52 -6.12
CA ASN A 180 20.03 12.89 -5.90
C ASN A 180 19.48 13.51 -7.21
N ASN A 181 20.23 13.43 -8.31
CA ASN A 181 19.86 14.01 -9.60
C ASN A 181 18.58 13.39 -10.18
N THR A 182 18.31 12.12 -9.86
CA THR A 182 17.09 11.39 -10.24
C THR A 182 15.91 11.66 -9.30
N SER A 183 16.11 12.48 -8.26
CA SER A 183 15.13 12.73 -7.19
C SER A 183 14.67 11.47 -6.44
N LEU A 184 15.41 10.35 -6.55
CA LEU A 184 15.16 9.14 -5.75
C LEU A 184 15.46 9.37 -4.26
N GLU A 185 16.41 10.26 -3.96
CA GLU A 185 16.73 10.69 -2.60
C GLU A 185 16.78 12.22 -2.49
N PRO A 186 16.22 12.82 -1.42
CA PRO A 186 16.08 14.28 -1.32
C PRO A 186 17.40 15.02 -1.06
N SER A 187 18.48 14.32 -0.73
CA SER A 187 19.80 14.92 -0.53
C SER A 187 20.93 13.90 -0.66
N LYS A 188 22.15 14.37 -0.93
CA LYS A 188 23.37 13.52 -0.96
C LYS A 188 23.61 12.80 0.37
N GLY A 189 23.23 13.43 1.50
CA GLY A 189 23.34 12.82 2.83
C GLY A 189 22.30 11.73 3.09
N ALA A 190 21.12 11.81 2.48
CA ALA A 190 20.12 10.73 2.51
C ALA A 190 20.56 9.55 1.64
N ALA A 191 21.04 9.83 0.42
CA ALA A 191 21.61 8.83 -0.49
C ALA A 191 22.78 8.03 0.14
N LYS A 192 23.74 8.69 0.81
CA LYS A 192 24.83 7.99 1.51
C LYS A 192 24.33 7.03 2.59
N ARG A 193 23.33 7.45 3.38
CA ARG A 193 22.71 6.61 4.41
C ARG A 193 21.98 5.42 3.81
N LEU A 194 21.28 5.62 2.68
CA LEU A 194 20.62 4.54 1.96
C LEU A 194 21.62 3.48 1.49
N ILE A 195 22.73 3.91 0.89
CA ILE A 195 23.81 3.02 0.41
C ILE A 195 24.43 2.24 1.59
N GLN A 196 24.82 2.93 2.67
CA GLN A 196 25.39 2.29 3.86
C GLN A 196 24.39 1.34 4.55
N GLY A 197 23.10 1.62 4.43
CA GLY A 197 22.00 0.80 4.95
C GLY A 197 21.62 -0.39 4.06
N ASN A 198 22.41 -0.73 3.03
CA ASN A 198 22.10 -1.78 2.06
C ASN A 198 20.77 -1.58 1.29
N GLY A 199 20.28 -0.34 1.22
CA GLY A 199 19.01 0.01 0.57
C GLY A 199 19.12 0.28 -0.92
N CYS A 200 20.32 0.25 -1.50
CA CYS A 200 20.57 0.50 -2.91
C CYS A 200 21.05 -0.77 -3.62
N LYS A 201 20.48 -1.04 -4.80
CA LYS A 201 20.90 -2.13 -5.69
C LYS A 201 21.13 -1.63 -7.11
N ILE A 202 22.15 -2.16 -7.76
CA ILE A 202 22.41 -1.98 -9.20
C ILE A 202 22.45 -3.36 -9.83
N ASN A 203 21.61 -3.61 -10.84
CA ASN A 203 21.49 -4.91 -11.51
C ASN A 203 21.35 -6.08 -10.51
N ASP A 204 20.44 -5.93 -9.55
CA ASP A 204 20.17 -6.87 -8.45
C ASP A 204 21.29 -7.10 -7.43
N HIS A 205 22.43 -6.42 -7.58
CA HIS A 205 23.52 -6.46 -6.64
C HIS A 205 23.45 -5.28 -5.67
N THR A 206 23.39 -5.58 -4.36
CA THR A 206 23.43 -4.57 -3.31
C THR A 206 24.76 -3.83 -3.31
N ILE A 207 24.70 -2.50 -3.31
CA ILE A 207 25.87 -1.63 -3.25
C ILE A 207 25.92 -0.95 -1.88
N ASN A 208 27.05 -1.08 -1.19
CA ASN A 208 27.29 -0.48 0.13
C ASN A 208 28.44 0.55 0.15
N ASP A 209 29.11 0.75 -1.00
CA ASP A 209 30.18 1.74 -1.12
C ASP A 209 29.62 3.11 -1.53
N ILE A 210 29.80 4.10 -0.66
CA ILE A 210 29.38 5.50 -0.91
C ILE A 210 30.20 6.18 -2.02
N ASN A 211 31.36 5.63 -2.36
CA ASN A 211 32.22 6.11 -3.44
C ASN A 211 32.01 5.31 -4.73
N TYR A 212 30.97 4.47 -4.80
CA TYR A 212 30.67 3.68 -5.98
C TYR A 212 30.43 4.58 -7.20
N MET A 213 31.18 4.31 -8.26
CA MET A 213 31.09 5.00 -9.54
C MET A 213 30.40 4.12 -10.56
N ILE A 214 29.30 4.64 -11.12
CA ILE A 214 28.60 4.04 -12.24
C ILE A 214 29.40 4.30 -13.50
N ASN A 215 29.75 3.23 -14.20
CA ASN A 215 30.53 3.26 -15.43
C ASN A 215 29.89 2.36 -16.50
N SER A 216 30.55 2.24 -17.65
CA SER A 216 30.04 1.49 -18.81
C SER A 216 29.79 0.00 -18.52
N GLU A 217 30.48 -0.60 -17.56
CA GLU A 217 30.30 -2.02 -17.21
C GLU A 217 28.95 -2.29 -16.54
N ASN A 218 28.38 -1.29 -15.86
CA ASN A 218 27.06 -1.40 -15.24
C ASN A 218 25.92 -1.51 -16.27
N PHE A 219 26.18 -1.17 -17.53
CA PHE A 219 25.17 -1.21 -18.60
C PHE A 219 25.32 -2.43 -19.52
N LYS A 220 26.45 -3.15 -19.48
CA LYS A 220 26.72 -4.32 -20.36
C LYS A 220 25.68 -5.44 -20.21
N LYS A 221 25.19 -5.69 -18.98
CA LYS A 221 24.21 -6.77 -18.72
C LYS A 221 22.79 -6.46 -19.21
N LEU A 222 22.42 -5.19 -19.39
CA LEU A 222 21.05 -4.77 -19.72
C LEU A 222 20.83 -4.51 -21.22
N PHE A 223 21.90 -4.27 -22.00
CA PHE A 223 21.79 -3.86 -23.40
C PHE A 223 22.35 -4.84 -24.43
N GLY A 224 22.83 -6.02 -24.01
CA GLY A 224 23.29 -7.05 -24.95
C GLY A 224 24.40 -6.56 -25.91
N ILE A 225 25.37 -5.81 -25.37
CA ILE A 225 26.62 -5.46 -26.06
C ILE A 225 27.79 -5.95 -25.21
#